data_AF-A0A4Z1AJV2-F1
#
_entry.id   AF-A0A4Z1AJV2-F1
#
_cell.length_a   1.000
_cell.length_b   1.000
_cell.length_c   1.000
_cell.angle_alpha   90.00
_cell.angle_beta   90.00
_cell.angle_gamma   90.00
#
_symmetry.space_group_name_H-M   'P 1'
#
loop_
_entity.id
_entity.type
_entity.pdbx_description
1 polymer ?
#
loop_
_entity_poly.entity_id
_entity_poly.type
_entity_poly.pdbx_seq_one_letter_code
_entity_poly.pdbx_strand_id
1 'polypeptide(L)'
;MKLKLSTIVSICIFFTLTASVPAQKGQQYEAKPHGGFTKNISGTWDCGDFGKLTLKQNGISVTGVYDTNGGSLRGTITGNTFSGVWSESETGDSGAFEFELAIKRMSPDPTHLDGKWNHTNDRKWQTGWNCVK
;
A
#
# COMPACT_ATOMS: atom_id res chain seq x y z
N MET A 1 50.82 -70.66 -1.48
CA MET A 1 50.10 -70.85 -2.75
C MET A 1 49.01 -69.78 -2.84
N LYS A 2 48.79 -69.20 -4.02
CA LYS A 2 48.31 -67.83 -4.28
C LYS A 2 46.90 -67.50 -3.72
N LEU A 3 46.80 -66.36 -3.03
CA LEU A 3 45.54 -65.71 -2.65
C LEU A 3 44.90 -65.06 -3.89
N LYS A 4 43.67 -65.44 -4.26
CA LYS A 4 42.90 -64.77 -5.33
C LYS A 4 42.01 -63.70 -4.69
N LEU A 5 42.29 -62.43 -4.97
CA LEU A 5 41.36 -61.33 -4.73
C LEU A 5 40.23 -61.41 -5.77
N SER A 6 38.99 -61.66 -5.34
CA SER A 6 37.81 -61.44 -6.17
C SER A 6 37.25 -60.06 -5.88
N THR A 7 37.26 -59.21 -6.91
CA THR A 7 36.68 -57.87 -6.89
C THR A 7 35.15 -57.99 -6.79
N ILE A 8 34.57 -57.56 -5.66
CA ILE A 8 33.12 -57.42 -5.52
C ILE A 8 32.74 -56.07 -6.15
N VAL A 9 32.11 -56.12 -7.32
CA VAL A 9 31.49 -54.95 -7.95
C VAL A 9 30.23 -54.62 -7.15
N SER A 10 30.29 -53.56 -6.35
CA SER A 10 29.13 -53.03 -5.63
C SER A 10 28.24 -52.30 -6.62
N ILE A 11 27.14 -52.95 -7.03
CA ILE A 11 26.10 -52.33 -7.85
C ILE A 11 25.25 -51.45 -6.91
N CYS A 12 25.54 -50.15 -6.91
CA CYS A 12 24.68 -49.16 -6.25
C CYS A 12 23.38 -49.02 -7.04
N ILE A 13 22.34 -49.73 -6.62
CA ILE A 13 20.98 -49.53 -7.13
C ILE A 13 20.45 -48.23 -6.53
N PHE A 14 20.48 -47.15 -7.30
CA PHE A 14 19.81 -45.90 -6.94
C PHE A 14 18.29 -46.11 -7.12
N PHE A 15 17.61 -46.46 -6.03
CA PHE A 15 16.16 -46.30 -5.95
C PHE A 15 15.85 -44.79 -5.93
N THR A 16 15.54 -44.23 -7.09
CA THR A 16 14.98 -42.88 -7.17
C THR A 16 13.56 -42.92 -6.61
N LEU A 17 13.41 -42.52 -5.35
CA LEU A 17 12.11 -42.29 -4.74
C LEU A 17 11.51 -41.03 -5.40
N THR A 18 10.67 -41.19 -6.41
CA THR A 18 9.91 -40.06 -6.95
C THR A 18 8.73 -39.79 -6.02
N ALA A 19 8.92 -38.88 -5.07
CA ALA A 19 7.81 -38.34 -4.29
C ALA A 19 6.96 -37.45 -5.21
N SER A 20 5.80 -37.96 -5.66
CA SER A 20 4.78 -37.12 -6.30
C SER A 20 4.07 -36.32 -5.20
N VAL A 21 4.42 -35.04 -5.07
CA VAL A 21 3.67 -34.11 -4.22
C VAL A 21 2.32 -33.85 -4.93
N PRO A 22 1.16 -34.14 -4.31
CA PRO A 22 -0.11 -33.77 -4.90
C PRO A 22 -0.21 -32.25 -4.97
N ALA A 23 -0.55 -31.72 -6.15
CA ALA A 23 -0.75 -30.29 -6.37
C ALA A 23 -1.85 -29.77 -5.44
N GLN A 24 -1.45 -29.04 -4.40
CA GLN A 24 -2.38 -28.34 -3.53
C GLN A 24 -2.99 -27.19 -4.33
N LYS A 25 -4.31 -27.22 -4.49
CA LYS A 25 -5.12 -26.15 -5.06
C LYS A 25 -4.81 -24.85 -4.30
N GLY A 26 -4.00 -23.98 -4.91
CA GLY A 26 -3.50 -22.75 -4.28
C GLY A 26 -4.66 -21.89 -3.79
N GLN A 27 -4.82 -21.80 -2.48
CA GLN A 27 -5.55 -20.70 -1.88
C GLN A 27 -4.71 -19.44 -2.15
N GLN A 28 -5.27 -18.42 -2.81
CA GLN A 28 -4.65 -17.10 -2.80
C GLN A 28 -4.62 -16.62 -1.35
N TYR A 29 -3.48 -16.84 -0.68
CA TYR A 29 -3.17 -16.13 0.55
C TYR A 29 -2.84 -14.70 0.14
N GLU A 30 -3.84 -13.83 0.16
CA GLU A 30 -3.58 -12.39 0.20
C GLU A 30 -2.66 -12.15 1.40
N ALA A 31 -1.42 -11.78 1.13
CA ALA A 31 -0.42 -11.65 2.17
C ALA A 31 -0.75 -10.44 3.04
N LYS A 32 -1.49 -10.68 4.12
CA LYS A 32 -1.75 -9.69 5.16
C LYS A 32 -0.51 -9.60 6.06
N PRO A 33 0.05 -8.41 6.29
CA PRO A 33 1.14 -8.20 7.23
C PRO A 33 0.79 -8.73 8.61
N HIS A 34 1.76 -9.33 9.31
CA HIS A 34 1.60 -9.73 10.70
C HIS A 34 1.30 -8.48 11.55
N GLY A 35 0.15 -8.45 12.24
CA GLY A 35 -0.34 -7.29 12.99
C GLY A 35 -1.54 -6.56 12.35
N GLY A 36 -1.87 -6.90 11.10
CA GLY A 36 -2.97 -6.27 10.36
C GLY A 36 -2.61 -4.93 9.74
N PHE A 37 -3.61 -4.30 9.11
CA PHE A 37 -3.43 -3.03 8.42
C PHE A 37 -3.79 -1.88 9.35
N THR A 38 -2.87 -0.93 9.52
CA THR A 38 -3.15 0.31 10.23
C THR A 38 -3.85 1.30 9.29
N LYS A 39 -4.44 2.36 9.86
CA LYS A 39 -4.96 3.51 9.12
C LYS A 39 -4.09 4.74 9.34
N ASN A 40 -2.79 4.53 9.58
CA ASN A 40 -1.85 5.61 9.77
C ASN A 40 -1.39 6.15 8.41
N ILE A 41 -1.81 7.36 8.07
CA ILE A 41 -1.43 8.05 6.83
C ILE A 41 -0.41 9.17 7.07
N SER A 42 0.16 9.27 8.27
CA SER A 42 1.16 10.30 8.58
C SER A 42 2.40 10.19 7.68
N GLY A 43 3.03 11.32 7.42
CA GLY A 43 4.26 11.41 6.62
C GLY A 43 4.06 12.15 5.31
N THR A 44 5.07 12.11 4.46
CA THR A 44 5.08 12.79 3.17
C THR A 44 4.66 11.84 2.06
N TRP A 45 3.78 12.34 1.19
CA TRP A 45 3.21 11.67 0.05
C TRP A 45 3.54 12.45 -1.22
N ASP A 46 3.79 11.75 -2.32
CA ASP A 46 3.90 12.33 -3.65
C ASP A 46 2.53 12.28 -4.33
N CYS A 47 1.96 13.44 -4.66
CA CYS A 47 0.65 13.57 -5.29
C CYS A 47 0.72 14.03 -6.75
N GLY A 48 1.85 13.81 -7.44
CA GLY A 48 2.02 14.21 -8.83
C GLY A 48 1.87 15.72 -9.03
N ASP A 49 0.93 16.14 -9.88
CA ASP A 49 0.70 17.55 -10.22
C ASP A 49 0.24 18.40 -9.03
N PHE A 50 -0.29 17.78 -7.96
CA PHE A 50 -0.66 18.47 -6.73
C PHE A 50 0.54 18.71 -5.78
N GLY A 51 1.72 18.20 -6.13
CA GLY A 51 2.95 18.35 -5.36
C GLY A 51 3.08 17.35 -4.21
N LYS A 52 4.02 17.61 -3.29
CA LYS A 52 4.17 16.76 -2.10
C LYS A 52 3.18 17.18 -1.04
N LEU A 53 2.54 16.20 -0.41
CA LEU A 53 1.59 16.38 0.69
C LEU A 53 2.18 15.80 1.98
N THR A 54 2.37 16.63 3.01
CA THR A 54 2.83 16.18 4.33
C THR A 54 1.68 16.13 5.31
N LEU A 55 1.34 14.92 5.79
CA LEU A 55 0.23 14.65 6.71
C LEU A 55 0.69 14.42 8.16
N LYS A 56 -0.10 14.95 9.10
CA LYS A 56 0.03 14.71 10.54
C LYS A 56 -1.29 14.16 11.07
N GLN A 57 -1.27 12.97 11.66
CA GLN A 57 -2.46 12.32 12.22
C GLN A 57 -2.42 12.27 13.75
N ASN A 58 -3.55 12.60 14.37
CA ASN A 58 -3.82 12.41 15.79
C ASN A 58 -5.16 11.67 15.96
N GLY A 59 -5.09 10.37 16.23
CA GLY A 59 -6.26 9.49 16.24
C GLY A 59 -6.92 9.46 14.87
N ILE A 60 -8.18 9.89 14.79
CA ILE A 60 -8.93 10.00 13.53
C ILE A 60 -8.75 11.34 12.82
N SER A 61 -8.20 12.37 13.50
CA SER A 61 -8.03 13.71 12.93
C SER A 61 -6.72 13.80 12.16
N VAL A 62 -6.75 14.39 10.98
CA VAL A 62 -5.57 14.56 10.12
C VAL A 62 -5.50 15.99 9.61
N THR A 63 -4.31 16.58 9.65
CA THR A 63 -3.99 17.83 8.97
C THR A 63 -2.89 17.61 7.95
N GLY A 64 -2.83 18.46 6.93
CA GLY A 64 -1.87 18.36 5.85
C GLY A 64 -1.49 19.71 5.25
N VAL A 65 -0.30 19.76 4.67
CA VAL A 65 0.18 20.87 3.83
C VAL A 65 0.72 20.30 2.53
N TYR A 66 0.44 20.94 1.40
CA TYR A 66 1.02 20.60 0.11
C TYR A 66 1.74 21.78 -0.52
N ASP A 67 2.78 21.49 -1.30
CA ASP A 67 3.76 22.49 -1.76
C ASP A 67 3.16 23.54 -2.71
N THR A 68 2.11 23.19 -3.44
CA THR A 68 1.46 24.04 -4.45
C THR A 68 0.53 25.07 -3.80
N ASN A 69 0.60 26.34 -4.24
CA ASN A 69 -0.33 27.44 -3.90
C ASN A 69 -0.50 27.71 -2.38
N GLY A 70 0.49 27.38 -1.56
CA GLY A 70 0.38 27.46 -0.10
C GLY A 70 -0.77 26.60 0.44
N GLY A 71 -0.92 25.41 -0.14
CA GLY A 71 -2.02 24.49 0.09
C GLY A 71 -2.04 23.82 1.45
N SER A 72 -3.24 23.66 2.01
CA SER A 72 -3.46 22.93 3.25
C SER A 72 -4.76 22.15 3.22
N LEU A 73 -4.83 21.12 4.06
CA LEU A 73 -6.04 20.33 4.23
C LEU A 73 -6.22 19.87 5.68
N ARG A 74 -7.47 19.60 6.05
CA ARG A 74 -7.83 18.98 7.33
C ARG A 74 -9.06 18.11 7.17
N GLY A 75 -9.12 17.02 7.92
CA GLY A 75 -10.25 16.10 7.86
C GLY A 75 -10.18 15.01 8.91
N THR A 76 -11.02 13.99 8.73
CA THR A 76 -11.07 12.83 9.60
C THR A 76 -11.06 11.53 8.82
N ILE A 77 -10.58 10.46 9.45
CA ILE A 77 -10.63 9.10 8.93
C ILE A 77 -11.87 8.39 9.49
N THR A 78 -12.78 8.00 8.59
CA THR A 78 -13.93 7.15 8.90
C THR A 78 -13.90 5.92 7.99
N GLY A 79 -13.87 4.72 8.56
CA GLY A 79 -13.67 3.52 7.73
C GLY A 79 -12.32 3.59 6.99
N ASN A 80 -12.34 3.42 5.66
CA ASN A 80 -11.17 3.57 4.80
C ASN A 80 -11.18 4.88 4.01
N THR A 81 -11.91 5.88 4.51
CA THR A 81 -12.02 7.18 3.84
C THR A 81 -11.42 8.26 4.73
N PHE A 82 -10.48 9.02 4.17
CA PHE A 82 -10.00 10.28 4.74
C PHE A 82 -10.68 11.42 3.98
N SER A 83 -11.55 12.16 4.66
CA SER A 83 -12.35 13.21 4.02
C SER A 83 -12.32 14.50 4.82
N GLY A 84 -12.46 15.63 4.14
CA GLY A 84 -12.48 16.93 4.79
C GLY A 84 -12.45 18.09 3.80
N VAL A 85 -11.74 19.14 4.17
CA VAL A 85 -11.63 20.36 3.37
C VAL A 85 -10.18 20.72 3.07
N TRP A 86 -9.97 21.28 1.89
CA TRP A 86 -8.71 21.86 1.45
C TRP A 86 -8.86 23.37 1.21
N SER A 87 -7.75 24.09 1.29
CA SER A 87 -7.66 25.52 0.97
C SER A 87 -6.27 25.91 0.50
N GLU A 88 -6.22 26.84 -0.44
CA GLU A 88 -5.00 27.43 -0.99
C GLU A 88 -4.94 28.91 -0.62
N SER A 89 -3.84 29.30 0.02
CA SER A 89 -3.69 30.68 0.51
C SER A 89 -3.28 31.67 -0.58
N GLU A 90 -2.63 31.20 -1.64
CA GLU A 90 -2.17 32.06 -2.74
C GLU A 90 -3.28 32.39 -3.74
N THR A 91 -4.17 31.43 -4.03
CA THR A 91 -5.29 31.59 -4.96
C THR A 91 -6.59 32.02 -4.24
N GLY A 92 -6.73 31.68 -2.95
CA GLY A 92 -7.97 31.82 -2.21
C GLY A 92 -8.97 30.68 -2.45
N ASP A 93 -8.58 29.67 -3.24
CA ASP A 93 -9.44 28.53 -3.54
C ASP A 93 -9.59 27.59 -2.34
N SER A 94 -10.72 26.90 -2.29
CA SER A 94 -11.02 25.92 -1.26
C SER A 94 -12.06 24.92 -1.75
N GLY A 95 -12.23 23.83 -1.01
CA GLY A 95 -13.34 22.90 -1.24
C GLY A 95 -13.25 21.64 -0.40
N ALA A 96 -13.95 20.60 -0.81
CA ALA A 96 -13.94 19.31 -0.14
C ALA A 96 -13.04 18.31 -0.85
N PHE A 97 -12.58 17.31 -0.11
CA PHE A 97 -11.86 16.16 -0.64
C PHE A 97 -12.32 14.85 0.02
N GLU A 98 -12.11 13.75 -0.70
CA GLU A 98 -12.18 12.39 -0.17
C GLU A 98 -11.03 11.58 -0.76
N PHE A 99 -10.26 10.93 0.11
CA PHE A 99 -9.27 9.92 -0.25
C PHE A 99 -9.70 8.54 0.24
N GLU A 100 -9.62 7.55 -0.64
CA GLU A 100 -9.67 6.13 -0.27
C GLU A 100 -8.27 5.65 0.12
N LEU A 101 -8.15 5.06 1.31
CA LEU A 101 -6.91 4.50 1.82
C LEU A 101 -6.69 3.10 1.23
N ALA A 102 -5.60 2.93 0.47
CA ALA A 102 -5.31 1.67 -0.20
C ALA A 102 -3.89 1.13 0.08
N ILE A 103 -3.77 -0.20 0.06
CA ILE A 103 -2.51 -0.93 0.19
C ILE A 103 -2.30 -1.70 -1.11
N LYS A 104 -1.42 -1.18 -1.97
CA LYS A 104 -1.15 -1.78 -3.30
C LYS A 104 0.21 -2.49 -3.35
N ARG A 105 0.92 -2.54 -2.23
CA ARG A 105 2.16 -3.31 -2.02
C ARG A 105 2.24 -3.79 -0.58
N MET A 106 3.04 -4.82 -0.31
CA MET A 106 3.20 -5.41 1.03
C MET A 106 3.64 -4.36 2.06
N SER A 107 2.70 -3.92 2.89
CA SER A 107 2.91 -2.86 3.89
C SER A 107 1.87 -2.98 5.01
N PRO A 108 2.24 -2.73 6.28
CA PRO A 108 1.28 -2.60 7.38
C PRO A 108 0.46 -1.30 7.30
N ASP A 109 0.94 -0.28 6.58
CA ASP A 109 0.30 1.03 6.44
C ASP A 109 -0.20 1.26 5.00
N PRO A 110 -1.19 2.15 4.80
CA PRO A 110 -1.60 2.60 3.47
C PRO A 110 -0.40 3.08 2.64
N THR A 111 -0.42 2.74 1.36
CA THR A 111 0.64 3.09 0.39
C THR A 111 0.12 4.00 -0.71
N HIS A 112 -1.19 4.09 -0.83
CA HIS A 112 -1.89 4.91 -1.82
C HIS A 112 -3.06 5.62 -1.16
N LEU A 113 -3.27 6.86 -1.57
CA LEU A 113 -4.48 7.64 -1.35
C LEU A 113 -5.08 7.92 -2.72
N ASP A 114 -6.23 7.31 -3.02
CA ASP A 114 -6.93 7.52 -4.29
C ASP A 114 -8.00 8.60 -4.06
N GLY A 115 -7.85 9.76 -4.68
CA GLY A 115 -8.56 10.98 -4.27
C GLY A 115 -9.45 11.63 -5.31
N LYS A 116 -10.50 12.25 -4.80
CA LYS A 116 -11.38 13.18 -5.52
C LYS A 116 -11.57 14.45 -4.70
N TRP A 117 -11.90 15.54 -5.38
CA TRP A 117 -12.07 16.86 -4.78
C TRP A 117 -13.08 17.70 -5.55
N ASN A 118 -13.56 18.76 -4.94
CA ASN A 118 -14.35 19.79 -5.62
C ASN A 118 -13.95 21.17 -5.07
N HIS A 119 -14.42 22.23 -5.72
CA HIS A 119 -14.38 23.57 -5.16
C HIS A 119 -15.58 23.81 -4.22
N THR A 120 -15.42 24.72 -3.27
CA THR A 120 -16.50 25.21 -2.41
C THR A 120 -17.66 25.70 -3.28
N ASN A 121 -18.87 25.27 -2.96
CA ASN A 121 -20.11 25.51 -3.71
C ASN A 121 -20.20 24.82 -5.09
N ASP A 122 -19.20 24.05 -5.52
CA ASP A 122 -19.29 23.20 -6.70
C ASP A 122 -19.80 21.80 -6.32
N ARG A 123 -20.79 21.31 -7.06
CA ARG A 123 -21.33 19.94 -6.90
C ARG A 123 -20.59 18.93 -7.76
N LYS A 124 -19.75 19.38 -8.68
CA LYS A 124 -18.97 18.53 -9.56
C LYS A 124 -17.68 18.10 -8.87
N TRP A 125 -17.57 16.81 -8.62
CA TRP A 125 -16.33 16.21 -8.15
C TRP A 125 -15.37 16.00 -9.33
N GLN A 126 -14.13 16.37 -9.12
CA GLN A 126 -12.97 16.08 -9.94
C GLN A 126 -12.23 14.87 -9.34
N THR A 127 -11.58 14.09 -10.19
CA THR A 127 -10.79 12.91 -9.79
C THR A 127 -9.31 13.13 -10.10
N GLY A 128 -8.44 12.28 -9.58
CA GLY A 128 -7.02 12.24 -9.98
C GLY A 128 -6.08 12.92 -9.00
N TRP A 129 -6.59 13.40 -7.86
CA TRP A 129 -5.72 13.74 -6.73
C TRP A 129 -5.29 12.45 -6.05
N ASN A 130 -4.36 11.74 -6.68
CA ASN A 130 -3.85 10.47 -6.17
C ASN A 130 -2.48 10.71 -5.57
N CYS A 131 -2.22 10.09 -4.42
CA CYS A 131 -0.95 10.20 -3.75
C CYS A 131 -0.34 8.84 -3.46
N VAL A 132 0.98 8.74 -3.57
CA VAL A 132 1.77 7.55 -3.27
C VAL A 132 2.80 7.87 -2.20
N LYS A 133 3.04 6.91 -1.33
CA LYS A 133 4.13 6.90 -0.35
C LYS A 133 4.93 5.64 -0.57
#